data_AF-A0ABD6YK89-F1
#
_entry.id   AF-A0ABD6YK89-F1
#
_cell.length_a   1.000
_cell.length_b   1.000
_cell.length_c   1.000
_cell.angle_alpha   90.00
_cell.angle_beta   90.00
_cell.angle_gamma   90.00
#
_symmetry.space_group_name_H-M   'P 1'
#
loop_
_entity.id
_entity.type
_entity.pdbx_description
1 polymer ?
#
loop_
_entity_poly.entity_id
_entity_poly.type
_entity_poly.pdbx_seq_one_letter_code
_entity_poly.pdbx_strand_id
1 'polypeptide(L)'
;MLNRFRLGIAKKKVIKAIDENISTTESSIKEFSKLLSDFKKHNYHRHNSFFNLCIFSDIAGMDLIILLEKIRIADRPYEKKLYARVIAVIIIDFLDNINLLLGRDCLNELKDNNMTEFIDKFKTINKNFSNFKKHNEKILRDIRNNTIAHKSKDALTLNEKINNLNVEDVYEFGLEFQNHVKGFIDLSTEIVYYILDYMREGRKL
;
A
#
# COMPACT_ATOMS: atom_id res chain seq x y z
N MET A 1 -19.98 -29.74 -14.65
CA MET A 1 -18.69 -29.64 -15.39
C MET A 1 -18.45 -28.24 -15.96
N LEU A 2 -19.43 -27.63 -16.64
CA LEU A 2 -19.38 -26.24 -17.17
C LEU A 2 -19.05 -25.15 -16.12
N ASN A 3 -19.59 -25.22 -14.90
CA ASN A 3 -19.33 -24.22 -13.85
C ASN A 3 -17.87 -24.26 -13.33
N ARG A 4 -17.28 -25.45 -13.17
CA ARG A 4 -15.85 -25.58 -12.78
C ARG A 4 -14.91 -25.07 -13.89
N PHE A 5 -15.28 -25.31 -15.15
CA PHE A 5 -14.52 -24.80 -16.30
C PHE A 5 -14.58 -23.26 -16.40
N ARG A 6 -15.76 -22.66 -16.21
CA ARG A 6 -15.93 -21.19 -16.16
C ARG A 6 -15.18 -20.55 -14.99
N LEU A 7 -15.21 -21.16 -13.81
CA LEU A 7 -14.42 -20.74 -12.65
C LEU A 7 -12.91 -20.79 -12.92
N GLY A 8 -12.44 -21.83 -13.61
CA GLY A 8 -11.03 -21.94 -14.02
C GLY A 8 -10.58 -20.83 -14.98
N ILE A 9 -11.44 -20.45 -15.94
CA ILE A 9 -11.15 -19.35 -16.87
C ILE A 9 -11.14 -18.00 -16.13
N ALA A 10 -12.13 -17.75 -15.27
CA ALA A 10 -12.19 -16.51 -14.49
C ALA A 10 -10.97 -16.36 -13.58
N LYS A 11 -10.58 -17.43 -12.87
CA LYS A 11 -9.37 -17.47 -12.03
C LYS A 11 -8.11 -17.11 -12.83
N LYS A 12 -7.93 -17.68 -14.02
CA LYS A 12 -6.80 -17.36 -14.90
C LYS A 12 -6.77 -15.90 -15.35
N LYS A 13 -7.94 -15.32 -15.68
CA LYS A 13 -8.04 -13.91 -16.07
C LYS A 13 -7.68 -12.97 -14.92
N VAL A 14 -8.14 -13.27 -13.70
CA VAL A 14 -7.84 -12.47 -12.50
C VAL A 14 -6.35 -12.53 -12.19
N ILE A 15 -5.74 -13.73 -12.17
CA ILE A 15 -4.30 -13.88 -11.93
C ILE A 15 -3.51 -13.07 -12.97
N LYS A 16 -3.86 -13.18 -14.25
CA LYS A 16 -3.19 -12.42 -15.30
C LYS A 16 -3.28 -10.89 -15.09
N ALA A 17 -4.45 -10.38 -14.71
CA ALA A 17 -4.62 -8.94 -14.44
C ALA A 17 -3.81 -8.48 -13.21
N ILE A 18 -3.68 -9.34 -12.20
CA ILE A 18 -2.85 -9.07 -11.02
C ILE A 18 -1.36 -9.10 -11.39
N ASP A 19 -0.92 -10.07 -12.19
CA ASP A 19 0.47 -10.13 -12.68
C ASP A 19 0.83 -8.88 -13.51
N GLU A 20 -0.07 -8.40 -14.36
CA GLU A 20 0.11 -7.15 -15.11
C GLU A 20 0.20 -5.92 -14.19
N ASN A 21 -0.63 -5.87 -13.14
CA ASN A 21 -0.57 -4.81 -12.13
C ASN A 21 0.73 -4.83 -11.33
N ILE A 22 1.20 -6.03 -10.93
CA ILE A 22 2.47 -6.22 -10.23
C ILE A 22 3.62 -5.73 -11.11
N SER A 23 3.69 -6.17 -12.37
CA SER A 23 4.76 -5.76 -13.29
C SER A 23 4.78 -4.24 -13.54
N THR A 24 3.60 -3.62 -13.60
CA THR A 24 3.48 -2.15 -13.70
C THR A 24 4.01 -1.47 -12.43
N THR A 25 3.65 -1.99 -11.26
CA THR A 25 4.08 -1.44 -9.97
C THR A 25 5.58 -1.61 -9.75
N GLU A 26 6.16 -2.76 -10.13
CA GLU A 26 7.61 -2.98 -10.11
C GLU A 26 8.35 -1.98 -11.00
N SER A 27 7.80 -1.69 -12.18
CA SER A 27 8.35 -0.67 -13.09
C SER A 27 8.28 0.72 -12.48
N SER A 28 7.16 1.07 -11.84
CA SER A 28 6.98 2.34 -11.10
C SER A 28 8.03 2.50 -10.00
N ILE A 29 8.17 1.49 -9.13
CA ILE A 29 9.17 1.45 -8.05
C ILE A 29 10.57 1.67 -8.60
N LYS A 30 10.93 0.97 -9.69
CA LYS A 30 12.25 1.08 -10.31
C LYS A 30 12.52 2.49 -10.85
N GLU A 31 11.57 3.08 -11.56
CA GLU A 31 11.72 4.42 -12.14
C GLU A 31 11.78 5.49 -11.03
N PHE A 32 10.91 5.44 -10.02
CA PHE A 32 10.99 6.36 -8.88
C PHE A 32 12.27 6.20 -8.08
N SER A 33 12.75 4.97 -7.89
CA SER A 33 14.03 4.72 -7.21
C SER A 33 15.21 5.31 -7.99
N LYS A 34 15.18 5.19 -9.32
CA LYS A 34 16.19 5.78 -10.20
C LYS A 34 16.16 7.31 -10.13
N LEU A 35 14.97 7.92 -10.27
CA LEU A 35 14.79 9.37 -10.16
C LEU A 35 15.29 9.90 -8.81
N LEU A 36 14.89 9.26 -7.70
CA LEU A 36 15.33 9.64 -6.36
C LEU A 36 16.86 9.52 -6.20
N SER A 37 17.46 8.46 -6.74
CA SER A 37 18.92 8.27 -6.69
C SER A 37 19.66 9.32 -7.52
N ASP A 38 19.16 9.63 -8.72
CA ASP A 38 19.74 10.63 -9.61
C ASP A 38 19.65 12.02 -8.98
N PHE A 39 18.50 12.36 -8.38
CA PHE A 39 18.29 13.62 -7.68
C PHE A 39 19.27 13.77 -6.51
N LYS A 40 19.43 12.73 -5.68
CA LYS A 40 20.42 12.71 -4.60
C LYS A 40 21.84 12.89 -5.11
N LYS A 41 22.22 12.20 -6.20
CA LYS A 41 23.55 12.32 -6.83
C LYS A 41 23.85 13.74 -7.30
N HIS A 42 22.83 14.49 -7.72
CA HIS A 42 22.96 15.86 -8.17
C HIS A 42 22.67 16.91 -7.08
N ASN A 43 22.63 16.51 -5.79
CA ASN A 43 22.29 17.37 -4.65
C ASN A 43 20.93 18.10 -4.81
N TYR A 44 20.02 17.50 -5.56
CA TYR A 44 18.65 17.96 -5.68
C TYR A 44 17.80 17.19 -4.67
N HIS A 45 17.22 17.90 -3.70
CA HIS A 45 16.52 17.28 -2.57
C HIS A 45 15.05 17.67 -2.46
N ARG A 46 14.59 18.55 -3.35
CA ARG A 46 13.27 19.18 -3.27
C ARG A 46 12.10 18.23 -3.48
N HIS A 47 12.31 17.01 -3.96
CA HIS A 47 11.26 16.02 -4.18
C HIS A 47 11.51 14.68 -3.47
N ASN A 48 12.48 14.66 -2.53
CA ASN A 48 12.93 13.41 -1.93
C ASN A 48 11.83 12.72 -1.13
N SER A 49 11.06 13.49 -0.36
CA SER A 49 10.01 12.95 0.50
C SER A 49 8.87 12.39 -0.35
N PHE A 50 8.49 13.11 -1.41
CA PHE A 50 7.46 12.69 -2.34
C PHE A 50 7.83 11.39 -3.07
N PHE A 51 9.02 11.29 -3.67
CA PHE A 51 9.42 10.05 -4.34
C PHE A 51 9.61 8.88 -3.38
N ASN A 52 10.14 9.13 -2.17
CA ASN A 52 10.23 8.11 -1.13
C ASN A 52 8.84 7.55 -0.75
N LEU A 53 7.85 8.44 -0.61
CA LEU A 53 6.47 8.07 -0.34
C LEU A 53 5.83 7.29 -1.50
N CYS A 54 6.12 7.65 -2.76
CA CYS A 54 5.66 6.90 -3.92
C CYS A 54 6.15 5.45 -3.88
N ILE A 55 7.47 5.27 -3.70
CA ILE A 55 8.09 3.93 -3.58
C ILE A 55 7.48 3.15 -2.41
N PHE A 56 7.36 3.79 -1.24
CA PHE A 56 6.80 3.17 -0.04
C PHE A 56 5.35 2.71 -0.25
N SER A 57 4.53 3.54 -0.92
CA SER A 57 3.12 3.24 -1.19
C SER A 57 2.96 2.15 -2.24
N ASP A 58 3.78 2.15 -3.29
CA ASP A 58 3.78 1.13 -4.33
C ASP A 58 4.18 -0.25 -3.77
N ILE A 59 5.20 -0.31 -2.91
CA ILE A 59 5.60 -1.56 -2.25
C ILE A 59 4.45 -2.11 -1.39
N ALA A 60 3.86 -1.28 -0.53
CA ALA A 60 2.75 -1.72 0.32
C ALA A 60 1.53 -2.14 -0.49
N GLY A 61 1.22 -1.42 -1.57
CA GLY A 61 0.16 -1.77 -2.51
C GLY A 61 0.40 -3.12 -3.17
N MET A 62 1.62 -3.35 -3.66
CA MET A 62 2.02 -4.60 -4.32
C MET A 62 2.00 -5.79 -3.35
N ASP A 63 2.56 -5.65 -2.15
CA ASP A 63 2.54 -6.73 -1.15
C ASP A 63 1.10 -7.16 -0.82
N LEU A 64 0.21 -6.18 -0.66
CA LEU A 64 -1.19 -6.45 -0.36
C LEU A 64 -1.95 -7.07 -1.54
N ILE A 65 -1.73 -6.64 -2.79
CA ILE A 65 -2.43 -7.23 -3.92
C ILE A 65 -2.06 -8.71 -4.09
N ILE A 66 -0.79 -9.05 -3.86
CA ILE A 66 -0.30 -10.44 -3.85
C ILE A 66 -1.01 -11.22 -2.74
N LEU A 67 -1.03 -10.71 -1.50
CA LEU A 67 -1.65 -11.42 -0.38
C LEU A 67 -3.17 -11.59 -0.53
N LEU A 68 -3.85 -10.57 -1.06
CA LEU A 68 -5.28 -10.61 -1.37
C LEU A 68 -5.60 -11.60 -2.49
N GLU A 69 -4.71 -11.80 -3.46
CA GLU A 69 -4.84 -12.91 -4.40
C GLU A 69 -4.70 -14.25 -3.66
N LYS A 70 -3.59 -14.42 -2.92
CA LYS A 70 -3.24 -15.69 -2.29
C LYS A 70 -4.30 -16.18 -1.33
N ILE A 71 -4.94 -15.28 -0.57
CA ILE A 71 -6.03 -15.65 0.36
C ILE A 71 -7.26 -16.22 -0.36
N ARG A 72 -7.55 -15.75 -1.58
CA ARG A 72 -8.71 -16.21 -2.38
C ARG A 72 -8.41 -17.51 -3.12
N ILE A 73 -7.16 -17.73 -3.52
CA ILE A 73 -6.77 -18.94 -4.27
C ILE A 73 -6.26 -20.07 -3.40
N ALA A 74 -5.94 -19.83 -2.13
CA ALA A 74 -5.44 -20.84 -1.20
C ALA A 74 -6.46 -21.93 -0.91
N ASP A 75 -5.99 -23.18 -0.87
CA ASP A 75 -6.82 -24.33 -0.58
C ASP A 75 -6.85 -24.64 0.93
N ARG A 76 -5.74 -24.40 1.65
CA ARG A 76 -5.65 -24.74 3.06
C ARG A 76 -6.21 -23.60 3.93
N PRO A 77 -7.10 -23.89 4.89
CA PRO A 77 -7.61 -22.87 5.81
C PRO A 77 -6.52 -22.11 6.57
N TYR A 78 -5.43 -22.80 6.93
CA TYR A 78 -4.33 -22.20 7.64
C TYR A 78 -3.50 -21.23 6.77
N GLU A 79 -3.39 -21.48 5.46
CA GLU A 79 -2.73 -20.54 4.53
C GLU A 79 -3.51 -19.23 4.47
N LYS A 80 -4.83 -19.30 4.37
CA LYS A 80 -5.69 -18.10 4.40
C LYS A 80 -5.49 -17.29 5.68
N LYS A 81 -5.43 -17.98 6.83
CA LYS A 81 -5.13 -17.36 8.12
C LYS A 81 -3.72 -16.77 8.15
N LEU A 82 -2.71 -17.41 7.55
CA LEU A 82 -1.38 -16.85 7.42
C LEU A 82 -1.40 -15.54 6.61
N TYR A 83 -2.00 -15.55 5.42
CA TYR A 83 -2.07 -14.35 4.57
C TYR A 83 -2.85 -13.22 5.23
N ALA A 84 -3.99 -13.51 5.87
CA ALA A 84 -4.73 -12.51 6.65
C ALA A 84 -3.86 -11.85 7.72
N ARG A 85 -3.09 -12.63 8.48
CA ARG A 85 -2.21 -12.08 9.52
C ARG A 85 -1.15 -11.14 8.95
N VAL A 86 -0.55 -11.51 7.81
CA VAL A 86 0.46 -10.68 7.14
C VAL A 86 -0.19 -9.40 6.59
N ILE A 87 -1.39 -9.47 6.02
CA ILE A 87 -2.17 -8.29 5.58
C ILE A 87 -2.37 -7.33 6.75
N ALA A 88 -2.85 -7.81 7.90
CA ALA A 88 -3.09 -6.96 9.06
C ALA A 88 -1.81 -6.28 9.57
N VAL A 89 -0.67 -6.99 9.54
CA VAL A 89 0.65 -6.44 9.88
C VAL A 89 1.06 -5.33 8.91
N ILE A 90 0.98 -5.57 7.60
CA ILE A 90 1.35 -4.58 6.58
C ILE A 90 0.50 -3.32 6.73
N ILE A 91 -0.83 -3.48 6.85
CA ILE A 91 -1.74 -2.35 6.98
C ILE A 91 -1.40 -1.52 8.22
N ILE A 92 -1.26 -2.14 9.39
CA ILE A 92 -1.07 -1.36 10.63
C ILE A 92 0.32 -0.70 10.69
N ASP A 93 1.36 -1.41 10.25
CA ASP A 93 2.72 -0.86 10.23
C ASP A 93 2.83 0.24 9.16
N PHE A 94 2.14 0.12 8.01
CA PHE A 94 2.02 1.22 7.04
C PHE A 94 1.32 2.43 7.65
N LEU A 95 0.16 2.25 8.28
CA LEU A 95 -0.63 3.32 8.91
C LEU A 95 0.10 4.01 10.07
N ASP A 96 1.08 3.35 10.70
CA ASP A 96 1.95 3.95 11.71
C ASP A 96 2.98 4.91 11.10
N ASN A 97 3.42 4.65 9.87
CA ASN A 97 4.44 5.46 9.18
C ASN A 97 3.84 6.51 8.24
N ILE A 98 2.67 6.24 7.64
CA ILE A 98 2.14 7.04 6.54
C ILE A 98 1.81 8.48 6.94
N ASN A 99 1.37 8.72 8.18
CA ASN A 99 1.05 10.06 8.65
C ASN A 99 2.29 10.96 8.77
N LEU A 100 3.47 10.39 9.00
CA LEU A 100 4.73 11.13 8.96
C LEU A 100 5.10 11.45 7.51
N LEU A 101 5.08 10.43 6.65
CA LEU A 101 5.47 10.53 5.24
C LEU A 101 4.54 11.46 4.43
N LEU A 102 3.21 11.26 4.52
CA LEU A 102 2.21 12.13 3.91
C LEU A 102 2.14 13.48 4.64
N GLY A 103 2.01 13.45 5.96
CA GLY A 103 1.53 14.61 6.71
C GLY A 103 2.49 15.78 6.72
N ARG A 104 3.70 15.63 7.27
CA ARG A 104 4.59 16.77 7.47
C ARG A 104 5.51 16.99 6.29
N ASP A 105 6.19 15.94 5.87
CA ASP A 105 7.34 16.07 4.98
C ASP A 105 6.87 16.40 3.56
N CYS A 106 5.95 15.60 3.00
CA CYS A 106 5.43 15.86 1.66
C CYS A 106 4.58 17.14 1.55
N LEU A 107 3.75 17.48 2.54
CA LEU A 107 2.98 18.73 2.48
C LEU A 107 3.86 19.98 2.53
N ASN A 108 4.95 19.96 3.29
CA ASN A 108 5.92 21.05 3.28
C ASN A 108 6.64 21.10 1.92
N GLU A 109 7.05 19.95 1.41
CA GLU A 109 7.70 19.82 0.11
C GLU A 109 6.83 20.38 -1.05
N LEU A 110 5.54 20.08 -1.08
CA LEU A 110 4.63 20.64 -2.08
C LEU A 110 4.53 22.16 -1.99
N LYS A 111 4.51 22.74 -0.78
CA LYS A 111 4.49 24.20 -0.59
C LYS A 111 5.79 24.84 -1.04
N ASP A 112 6.93 24.27 -0.66
CA ASP A 112 8.26 24.80 -0.98
C ASP A 112 8.53 24.77 -2.49
N ASN A 113 7.87 23.88 -3.22
CA ASN A 113 7.93 23.79 -4.68
C ASN A 113 6.79 24.55 -5.41
N ASN A 114 6.00 25.35 -4.71
CA ASN A 114 4.85 26.09 -5.26
C ASN A 114 3.76 25.21 -5.90
N MET A 115 3.65 23.95 -5.47
CA MET A 115 2.71 22.95 -5.98
C MET A 115 1.38 22.97 -5.20
N THR A 116 0.83 24.18 -4.99
CA THR A 116 -0.31 24.42 -4.10
C THR A 116 -1.62 23.76 -4.56
N GLU A 117 -1.77 23.55 -5.87
CA GLU A 117 -2.93 22.92 -6.50
C GLU A 117 -3.16 21.47 -6.05
N PHE A 118 -2.12 20.78 -5.57
CA PHE A 118 -2.22 19.39 -5.11
C PHE A 118 -2.50 19.28 -3.61
N ILE A 119 -2.34 20.34 -2.83
CA ILE A 119 -2.37 20.31 -1.36
C ILE A 119 -3.70 19.75 -0.83
N ASP A 120 -4.83 20.18 -1.38
CA ASP A 120 -6.14 19.78 -0.86
C ASP A 120 -6.50 18.33 -1.24
N LYS A 121 -6.10 17.87 -2.43
CA LYS A 121 -6.18 16.45 -2.82
C LYS A 121 -5.33 15.60 -1.86
N PHE A 122 -4.10 16.06 -1.57
CA PHE A 122 -3.16 15.38 -0.69
C PHE A 122 -3.69 15.27 0.76
N LYS A 123 -4.23 16.37 1.30
CA LYS A 123 -4.88 16.38 2.63
C LYS A 123 -6.08 15.44 2.68
N THR A 124 -6.85 15.35 1.61
CA THR A 124 -8.00 14.45 1.51
C THR A 124 -7.55 12.99 1.59
N ILE A 125 -6.51 12.60 0.87
CA ILE A 125 -5.92 11.26 0.94
C ILE A 125 -5.41 10.96 2.35
N ASN A 126 -4.66 11.88 2.97
CA ASN A 126 -4.17 11.70 4.33
C ASN A 126 -5.32 11.55 5.36
N LYS A 127 -6.41 12.30 5.18
CA LYS A 127 -7.62 12.17 6.00
C LYS A 127 -8.27 10.79 5.83
N ASN A 128 -8.30 10.25 4.62
CA ASN A 128 -8.84 8.91 4.36
C ASN A 128 -8.04 7.84 5.10
N PHE A 129 -6.71 7.85 5.00
CA PHE A 129 -5.85 6.93 5.77
C PHE A 129 -6.02 7.11 7.29
N SER A 130 -6.09 8.36 7.77
CA SER A 130 -6.29 8.66 9.18
C SER A 130 -7.63 8.13 9.70
N ASN A 131 -8.70 8.30 8.93
CA ASN A 131 -10.03 7.78 9.27
C ASN A 131 -10.01 6.26 9.28
N PHE A 132 -9.48 5.62 8.22
CA PHE A 132 -9.36 4.17 8.15
C PHE A 132 -8.61 3.60 9.35
N LYS A 133 -7.46 4.19 9.71
CA LYS A 133 -6.72 3.85 10.92
C LYS A 133 -7.58 3.95 12.16
N LYS A 134 -8.23 5.10 12.38
CA LYS A 134 -9.03 5.35 13.59
C LYS A 134 -10.11 4.28 13.80
N HIS A 135 -10.76 3.81 12.73
CA HIS A 135 -11.83 2.81 12.83
C HIS A 135 -11.28 1.39 13.03
N ASN A 136 -10.16 1.05 12.39
CA ASN A 136 -9.67 -0.32 12.30
C ASN A 136 -8.43 -0.63 13.16
N GLU A 137 -7.80 0.37 13.78
CA GLU A 137 -6.54 0.23 14.51
C GLU A 137 -6.60 -0.82 15.61
N LYS A 138 -7.66 -0.83 16.42
CA LYS A 138 -7.78 -1.76 17.54
C LYS A 138 -7.75 -3.22 17.08
N ILE A 139 -8.52 -3.54 16.04
CA ILE A 139 -8.60 -4.91 15.52
C ILE A 139 -7.32 -5.31 14.78
N LEU A 140 -6.76 -4.42 13.96
CA LEU A 140 -5.51 -4.67 13.24
C LEU A 140 -4.34 -4.89 14.21
N ARG A 141 -4.26 -4.10 15.29
CA ARG A 141 -3.24 -4.29 16.35
C ARG A 141 -3.44 -5.57 17.14
N ASP A 142 -4.69 -5.95 17.46
CA ASP A 142 -4.97 -7.23 18.13
C ASP A 142 -4.46 -8.40 17.30
N ILE A 143 -4.77 -8.41 15.99
CA ILE A 143 -4.29 -9.44 15.06
C ILE A 143 -2.75 -9.44 15.04
N ARG A 144 -2.12 -8.30 14.76
CA ARG A 144 -0.66 -8.17 14.66
C ARG A 144 0.07 -8.65 15.92
N ASN A 145 -0.44 -8.35 17.11
CA ASN A 145 0.24 -8.68 18.36
C ASN A 145 -0.08 -10.10 18.86
N ASN A 146 -1.29 -10.62 18.61
CA ASN A 146 -1.77 -11.85 19.25
C ASN A 146 -1.87 -13.06 18.31
N THR A 147 -1.62 -12.90 17.01
CA THR A 147 -1.69 -14.01 16.03
C THR A 147 -0.35 -14.34 15.36
N ILE A 148 0.70 -13.57 15.67
CA ILE A 148 2.04 -13.72 15.12
C ILE A 148 2.92 -14.49 16.11
N ALA A 149 3.49 -15.61 15.66
CA ALA A 149 4.17 -16.58 16.53
C ALA A 149 5.32 -16.00 17.35
N HIS A 150 6.02 -14.98 16.84
CA HIS A 150 7.13 -14.33 17.54
C HIS A 150 6.70 -13.19 18.48
N LYS A 151 5.40 -12.94 18.64
CA LYS A 151 4.85 -11.87 19.50
C LYS A 151 4.11 -12.39 20.73
N SER A 152 3.44 -13.54 20.64
CA SER A 152 2.76 -14.15 21.79
C SER A 152 3.70 -15.09 22.55
N LYS A 153 3.75 -14.97 23.88
CA LYS A 153 4.46 -15.92 24.77
C LYS A 153 3.62 -17.12 25.18
N ASP A 154 2.30 -17.06 24.97
CA ASP A 154 1.36 -18.14 25.26
C ASP A 154 0.91 -18.80 23.95
N ALA A 155 1.30 -20.06 23.78
CA ALA A 155 1.01 -20.84 22.58
C ALA A 155 -0.46 -21.25 22.46
N LEU A 156 -1.17 -21.46 23.58
CA LEU A 156 -2.59 -21.84 23.55
C LEU A 156 -3.44 -20.64 23.15
N THR A 157 -3.21 -19.49 23.77
CA THR A 157 -3.86 -18.23 23.39
C THR A 157 -3.56 -17.84 21.94
N LEU A 158 -2.31 -18.03 21.49
CA LEU A 158 -1.92 -17.81 20.09
C LEU A 158 -2.73 -18.71 19.14
N ASN A 159 -2.82 -20.01 19.42
CA ASN A 159 -3.56 -20.96 18.58
C ASN A 159 -5.05 -20.64 18.56
N GLU A 160 -5.64 -20.28 19.70
CA GLU A 160 -7.04 -19.85 19.79
C GLU A 160 -7.29 -18.61 18.93
N LYS A 161 -6.47 -17.57 19.08
CA LYS A 161 -6.57 -16.32 18.31
C LYS A 161 -6.42 -16.55 16.81
N ILE A 162 -5.47 -17.39 16.38
CA ILE A 162 -5.32 -17.79 14.97
C ILE A 162 -6.57 -18.53 14.49
N ASN A 163 -7.12 -19.42 15.32
CA ASN A 163 -8.25 -20.24 14.92
C ASN A 163 -9.54 -19.44 14.76
N ASN A 164 -9.73 -18.43 15.61
CA ASN A 164 -10.88 -17.53 15.62
C ASN A 164 -10.72 -16.30 14.73
N LEU A 165 -9.59 -16.14 14.04
CA LEU A 165 -9.37 -15.03 13.10
C LEU A 165 -10.40 -15.07 11.96
N ASN A 166 -11.19 -14.01 11.83
CA ASN A 166 -12.06 -13.83 10.69
C ASN A 166 -11.26 -13.38 9.46
N VAL A 167 -10.98 -14.33 8.57
CA VAL A 167 -10.24 -14.12 7.33
C VAL A 167 -10.95 -13.13 6.40
N GLU A 168 -12.28 -13.14 6.37
CA GLU A 168 -13.05 -12.29 5.45
C GLU A 168 -13.01 -10.83 5.88
N ASP A 169 -13.14 -10.54 7.18
CA ASP A 169 -13.00 -9.16 7.69
C ASP A 169 -11.63 -8.56 7.33
N VAL A 170 -10.57 -9.36 7.46
CA VAL A 170 -9.21 -8.91 7.12
C VAL A 170 -9.03 -8.74 5.62
N TYR A 171 -9.67 -9.57 4.81
CA TYR A 171 -9.70 -9.39 3.37
C TYR A 171 -10.36 -8.06 2.99
N GLU A 172 -11.50 -7.74 3.59
CA GLU A 172 -12.20 -6.47 3.35
C GLU A 172 -11.38 -5.26 3.80
N PHE A 173 -10.67 -5.35 4.93
CA PHE A 173 -9.71 -4.32 5.34
C PHE A 173 -8.62 -4.11 4.28
N GLY A 174 -8.11 -5.20 3.70
CA GLY A 174 -7.12 -5.12 2.62
C GLY A 174 -7.68 -4.47 1.36
N LEU A 175 -8.92 -4.77 0.97
CA LEU A 175 -9.57 -4.12 -0.17
C LEU A 175 -9.81 -2.62 0.05
N GLU A 176 -10.32 -2.25 1.22
CA GLU A 176 -10.54 -0.84 1.57
C GLU A 176 -9.21 -0.06 1.56
N PHE A 177 -8.17 -0.65 2.15
CA PHE A 177 -6.83 -0.07 2.13
C PHE A 177 -6.27 0.08 0.71
N GLN A 178 -6.45 -0.93 -0.17
CA GLN A 178 -6.06 -0.85 -1.58
C GLN A 178 -6.73 0.33 -2.31
N ASN A 179 -8.00 0.60 -2.01
CA ASN A 179 -8.68 1.76 -2.58
C ASN A 179 -8.04 3.09 -2.13
N HIS A 180 -7.56 3.18 -0.89
CA HIS A 180 -6.83 4.36 -0.42
C HIS A 180 -5.46 4.50 -1.08
N VAL A 181 -4.70 3.41 -1.22
CA VAL A 181 -3.42 3.40 -1.93
C VAL A 181 -3.61 3.80 -3.39
N LYS A 182 -4.61 3.27 -4.07
CA LYS A 182 -4.93 3.66 -5.45
C LYS A 182 -5.21 5.17 -5.56
N GLY A 183 -6.00 5.73 -4.65
CA GLY A 183 -6.25 7.17 -4.63
C GLY A 183 -4.98 8.00 -4.47
N PHE A 184 -3.99 7.50 -3.73
CA PHE A 184 -2.67 8.12 -3.67
C PHE A 184 -1.87 7.95 -4.97
N ILE A 185 -1.86 6.76 -5.57
CA ILE A 185 -1.16 6.48 -6.85
C ILE A 185 -1.68 7.40 -7.96
N ASP A 186 -3.00 7.57 -8.06
CA ASP A 186 -3.63 8.45 -9.04
C ASP A 186 -3.13 9.90 -8.87
N LEU A 187 -3.12 10.44 -7.64
CA LEU A 187 -2.57 11.77 -7.37
C LEU A 187 -1.06 11.84 -7.64
N SER A 188 -0.30 10.82 -7.24
CA SER A 188 1.15 10.79 -7.41
C SER A 188 1.52 10.86 -8.88
N THR A 189 0.74 10.20 -9.75
CA THR A 189 0.93 10.24 -11.20
C THR A 189 0.76 11.66 -11.74
N GLU A 190 -0.30 12.38 -11.31
CA GLU A 190 -0.50 13.78 -11.68
C GLU A 190 0.70 14.67 -11.27
N ILE A 191 1.17 14.50 -10.02
CA ILE A 191 2.30 15.27 -9.46
C ILE A 191 3.60 14.96 -10.23
N VAL A 192 3.85 13.71 -10.57
CA VAL A 192 5.05 13.30 -11.33
C VAL A 192 5.06 13.95 -12.71
N TYR A 193 3.93 13.94 -13.42
CA TYR A 193 3.84 14.62 -14.73
C TYR A 193 4.12 16.12 -14.59
N TYR A 194 3.56 16.76 -13.57
CA TYR A 194 3.84 18.17 -13.29
C TYR A 194 5.35 18.44 -13.09
N ILE A 195 6.02 17.62 -12.26
CA ILE A 195 7.46 17.76 -12.00
C ILE A 195 8.26 17.58 -13.30
N LEU A 196 7.93 16.56 -14.11
CA LEU A 196 8.63 16.27 -15.36
C LEU A 196 8.45 17.39 -16.39
N ASP A 197 7.24 17.91 -16.55
CA ASP A 197 6.96 19.00 -17.49
C ASP A 197 7.66 20.29 -17.06
N TYR A 198 7.65 20.61 -15.76
CA TYR A 198 8.39 21.75 -15.23
C TYR A 198 9.90 21.65 -15.50
N MET A 199 10.48 20.46 -15.30
CA MET A 199 11.90 20.20 -15.57
C MET A 199 12.24 20.29 -17.07
N ARG A 200 11.35 19.80 -17.95
CA ARG A 200 11.54 19.86 -19.42
C ARG A 200 11.57 21.29 -19.95
N GLU A 201 10.82 22.20 -19.34
CA GLU A 201 10.81 23.62 -19.70
C GLU A 201 12.10 24.36 -19.28
N GLY A 202 13.10 23.66 -18.76
CA GLY A 202 14.39 24.24 -18.37
C GLY A 202 14.30 25.10 -17.11
N ARG A 203 13.16 25.11 -16.44
CA ARG A 203 12.96 25.83 -15.19
C ARG A 203 13.63 25.04 -14.07
N LYS A 204 14.57 25.67 -13.37
CA LYS A 204 15.03 25.15 -12.08
C LYS A 204 13.97 25.49 -11.05
N LEU A 205 13.33 24.48 -10.45
CA LEU A 205 12.54 24.67 -9.23
C LEU A 205 13.45 25.27 -8.19
#